data_AF-A0A5A5R855-F1
#
_entry.id   AF-A0A5A5R855-F1
#
_cell.length_a   1.000
_cell.length_b   1.000
_cell.length_c   1.000
_cell.angle_alpha   90.00
_cell.angle_beta   90.00
_cell.angle_gamma   90.00
#
_symmetry.space_group_name_H-M   'P 1'
#
loop_
_entity.id
_entity.type
_entity.pdbx_description
1 polymer ?
#
loop_
_entity_poly.entity_id
_entity_poly.type
_entity_poly.pdbx_seq_one_letter_code
_entity_poly.pdbx_strand_id
1 'polypeptide(L)' 'MSRTQKHLLTDILVIAILAVIAGAEGWEDIENCGLSKQPWLSEFLELPNGIPSDDTFCRVFERINPIDLPT' A
#
# COMPACT_ATOMS: atom_id res chain seq x y z
N MET A 1 6.32 -18.64 8.06
CA MET A 1 5.78 -17.26 8.13
C MET A 1 6.89 -16.29 7.73
N SER A 2 6.96 -15.91 6.45
CA SER A 2 7.99 -15.02 5.90
C SER A 2 7.67 -13.56 6.22
N ARG A 3 8.39 -12.96 7.17
CA ARG A 3 8.15 -11.58 7.67
C ARG A 3 8.81 -10.47 6.82
N THR A 4 9.25 -10.79 5.60
CA THR A 4 9.92 -9.82 4.71
C THR A 4 9.64 -10.15 3.24
N GLN A 5 8.37 -10.09 2.86
CA GLN A 5 7.97 -10.19 1.47
C GLN A 5 8.39 -8.87 0.77
N LYS A 6 9.13 -8.96 -0.35
CA LYS A 6 9.51 -7.77 -1.12
C LYS A 6 8.30 -7.33 -1.94
N HIS A 7 7.58 -6.33 -1.47
CA HIS A 7 6.58 -5.65 -2.29
C HIS A 7 7.28 -4.55 -3.10
N LEU A 8 6.86 -4.37 -4.34
CA LEU A 8 7.31 -3.24 -5.13
C LEU A 8 6.80 -1.96 -4.47
N LEU A 9 7.69 -0.98 -4.27
CA LEU A 9 7.34 0.32 -3.70
C LEU A 9 6.24 1.00 -4.53
N THR A 10 6.27 0.80 -5.85
CA THR A 10 5.25 1.24 -6.79
C THR A 10 3.89 0.62 -6.49
N ASP A 11 3.81 -0.71 -6.29
CA ASP A 11 2.54 -1.39 -5.97
C ASP A 11 1.94 -0.85 -4.67
N ILE A 12 2.77 -0.67 -3.63
CA ILE A 12 2.36 -0.11 -2.34
C ILE A 12 1.76 1.30 -2.52
N LEU A 13 2.45 2.17 -3.27
CA LEU A 13 1.98 3.53 -3.53
C LEU A 13 0.69 3.56 -4.34
N VAL A 14 0.59 2.75 -5.39
CA VAL A 14 -0.60 2.69 -6.25
C VAL A 14 -1.80 2.19 -5.46
N ILE A 15 -1.66 1.12 -4.67
CA ILE A 15 -2.73 0.60 -3.82
C ILE A 15 -3.18 1.66 -2.81
N ALA A 16 -2.25 2.34 -2.14
CA ALA A 16 -2.58 3.38 -1.17
C ALA A 16 -3.34 4.55 -1.80
N ILE A 17 -2.89 5.04 -2.96
CA ILE A 17 -3.58 6.13 -3.68
C ILE A 17 -4.99 5.71 -4.10
N LEU A 18 -5.12 4.50 -4.67
CA LEU A 18 -6.42 3.98 -5.11
C LEU A 18 -7.39 3.78 -3.94
N ALA A 19 -6.88 3.30 -2.81
CA ALA A 19 -7.68 3.13 -1.60
C ALA A 19 -8.15 4.48 -1.04
N VAL A 20 -7.27 5.50 -0.98
CA VAL A 20 -7.66 6.85 -0.55
C VAL A 20 -8.71 7.47 -1.49
N ILE A 21 -8.56 7.30 -2.81
CA ILE A 21 -9.58 7.75 -3.78
C ILE A 21 -10.90 7.00 -3.59
N ALA A 22 -10.85 5.72 -3.19
CA ALA A 22 -12.03 4.92 -2.87
C ALA A 22 -12.67 5.28 -1.51
N GLY A 23 -12.07 6.19 -0.75
CA GLY A 23 -12.58 6.65 0.55
C GLY A 23 -12.01 5.90 1.76
N ALA A 24 -10.86 5.25 1.63
CA ALA A 24 -10.17 4.66 2.78
C ALA A 24 -9.66 5.75 3.72
N GLU A 25 -9.96 5.63 5.02
CA GLU A 25 -9.56 6.61 6.04
C GLU A 25 -8.36 6.10 6.87
N GLY A 26 -8.16 4.79 6.94
CA GLY A 26 -7.05 4.16 7.67
C GLY A 26 -6.22 3.15 6.87
N TRP A 27 -5.12 2.69 7.47
CA TRP A 27 -4.26 1.64 6.88
C TRP A 27 -4.99 0.30 6.74
N GLU A 28 -5.86 -0.03 7.68
CA GLU A 28 -6.71 -1.22 7.64
C GLU A 28 -7.69 -1.15 6.45
N ASP A 29 -8.26 0.02 6.18
CA ASP A 29 -9.13 0.23 5.02
C ASP A 29 -8.36 0.11 3.70
N ILE A 30 -7.11 0.58 3.67
CA ILE A 30 -6.23 0.45 2.50
C ILE A 30 -5.94 -1.03 2.22
N GLU A 31 -5.57 -1.80 3.24
CA GLU A 31 -5.38 -3.25 3.11
C GLU A 31 -6.66 -3.93 2.62
N ASN A 32 -7.79 -3.63 3.24
CA ASN A 32 -9.07 -4.26 2.91
C ASN A 32 -9.53 -3.90 1.49
N CYS A 33 -9.31 -2.66 1.05
CA CYS A 33 -9.55 -2.22 -0.32
C CYS A 33 -8.64 -2.96 -1.31
N GLY A 34 -7.35 -3.09 -0.97
CA GLY A 34 -6.38 -3.86 -1.75
C GLY A 34 -6.77 -5.32 -1.89
N LEU A 35 -7.19 -5.98 -0.80
CA LEU A 35 -7.65 -7.36 -0.80
C LEU A 35 -8.94 -7.54 -1.62
N SER A 36 -9.92 -6.65 -1.43
CA SER A 36 -11.18 -6.68 -2.16
C SER A 36 -10.99 -6.49 -3.67
N LYS A 37 -10.03 -5.64 -4.06
CA LYS A 37 -9.73 -5.32 -5.47
C LYS A 37 -8.51 -6.05 -6.02
N GLN A 38 -7.96 -7.02 -5.28
CA GLN A 38 -6.74 -7.75 -5.67
C GLN A 38 -6.82 -8.33 -7.09
N PRO A 39 -7.92 -8.96 -7.54
CA PRO A 39 -8.01 -9.50 -8.89
C PRO A 39 -7.83 -8.44 -9.98
N TRP A 40 -8.41 -7.26 -9.76
CA TRP A 40 -8.33 -6.13 -10.68
C TRP A 40 -6.95 -5.44 -10.62
N LEU A 41 -6.37 -5.33 -9.42
CA LEU A 41 -5.02 -4.79 -9.23
C LEU A 41 -3.96 -5.66 -9.92
N SER A 42 -4.11 -6.98 -9.88
CA SER A 42 -3.21 -7.92 -10.57
C SER A 42 -3.23 -7.81 -12.10
N GLU A 43 -4.19 -7.10 -12.70
CA GLU A 43 -4.19 -6.84 -14.15
C GLU A 43 -3.16 -5.76 -14.55
N PHE A 44 -2.78 -4.90 -13.60
CA PHE A 44 -1.88 -3.75 -13.84
C PHE A 44 -0.61 -3.77 -12.98
N LEU A 45 -0.65 -4.43 -11.82
CA LEU A 45 0.44 -4.55 -10.85
C LEU A 45 0.96 -5.99 -10.83
N GLU A 46 2.27 -6.16 -10.64
CA GLU A 46 2.87 -7.50 -10.60
C GLU A 46 2.52 -8.26 -9.32
N LEU A 47 2.33 -7.53 -8.19
CA LEU A 47 1.97 -8.09 -6.87
C LEU A 47 2.69 -9.40 -6.55
N PRO A 48 4.04 -9.46 -6.62
CA PRO A 48 4.80 -10.70 -6.50
C PRO A 48 4.57 -11.44 -5.18
N ASN A 49 4.08 -10.71 -4.17
CA ASN A 49 3.79 -11.22 -2.84
C ASN A 49 2.36 -10.88 -2.37
N GLY A 50 1.48 -10.48 -3.29
CA GLY A 50 0.12 -10.04 -2.99
C GLY A 50 0.04 -8.65 -2.38
N ILE A 51 -1.09 -8.38 -1.71
CA ILE A 51 -1.39 -7.10 -1.07
C ILE A 51 -0.55 -6.96 0.21
N PRO A 52 0.14 -5.84 0.42
CA PRO A 52 0.83 -5.56 1.68
C PRO A 52 -0.16 -5.44 2.85
N SER A 53 0.27 -5.79 4.06
CA SER A 53 -0.52 -5.53 5.27
C SER A 53 -0.47 -4.06 5.69
N ASP A 54 -1.43 -3.64 6.50
CA ASP A 54 -1.51 -2.32 7.15
C ASP A 54 -0.16 -1.85 7.74
N ASP A 55 0.56 -2.72 8.47
CA ASP A 55 1.89 -2.42 9.04
C ASP A 55 2.92 -2.09 7.95
N THR A 56 2.83 -2.74 6.79
CA THR A 56 3.75 -2.49 5.67
C THR A 56 3.49 -1.13 5.04
N PHE A 57 2.21 -0.74 4.88
CA PHE A 57 1.88 0.60 4.41
C PHE A 57 2.40 1.66 5.38
N CYS A 58 2.06 1.52 6.68
CA CYS A 58 2.51 2.44 7.71
C CYS A 58 4.03 2.63 7.68
N ARG A 59 4.80 1.55 7.72
CA ARG A 59 6.28 1.61 7.71
C ARG A 59 6.88 2.21 6.44
N VAL A 60 6.24 2.03 5.29
CA VAL A 60 6.72 2.62 4.04
C VAL A 60 6.47 4.14 4.05
N PHE A 61 5.28 4.57 4.44
CA PHE A 61 4.95 6.00 4.51
C PHE A 61 5.68 6.74 5.64
N GLU A 62 5.92 6.11 6.78
CA GLU A 62 6.78 6.67 7.85
C GLU A 62 8.23 6.89 7.38
N ARG A 63 8.73 6.03 6.50
CA ARG A 63 10.08 6.17 5.90
C ARG A 63 10.12 7.19 4.77
N ILE A 64 8.98 7.44 4.12
CA ILE A 64 8.80 8.56 3.20
C ILE A 64 8.62 9.80 4.07
N ASN A 65 9.73 10.25 4.66
CA ASN A 65 9.74 11.49 5.42
C ASN A 65 9.40 12.63 4.45
N PRO A 66 8.28 13.35 4.61
CA PRO A 66 8.11 14.61 3.89
C PRO A 66 9.26 15.48 4.39
N ILE A 67 10.19 15.83 3.50
CA ILE A 67 11.28 16.74 3.86
C ILE A 67 10.60 17.95 4.48
N ASP A 68 10.97 18.25 5.73
CA ASP A 68 10.48 19.38 6.51
C ASP A 68 10.58 20.60 5.59
N LEU A 69 9.46 21.05 5.02
CA LEU A 69 9.40 22.31 4.30
C LEU A 69 9.46 23.36 5.41
N PRO A 70 10.57 24.10 5.58
CA PRO A 70 10.63 25.12 6.61
C PRO A 70 9.51 26.12 6.32
N THR A 71 8.52 26.14 7.21
CA THR A 71 7.48 27.17 7.29
C THR A 71 8.07 28.48 7.78
#